data_AF-A0A1Q7Y7T3-F1
#
_entry.id   AF-A0A1Q7Y7T3-F1
#
_cell.length_a   1.000
_cell.length_b   1.000
_cell.length_c   1.000
_cell.angle_alpha   90.00
_cell.angle_beta   90.00
_cell.angle_gamma   90.00
#
_symmetry.space_group_name_H-M   'P 1'
#
loop_
_entity.id
_entity.type
_entity.pdbx_description
1 polymer ?
#
loop_
_entity_poly.entity_id
_entity_poly.type
_entity_poly.pdbx_seq_one_letter_code
_entity_poly.pdbx_strand_id
1 'polypeptide(L)'
;MRNFLGTILACALLVTSAYAQQRSDERQMVVPLRDGFVAFRLEAVRAVGALGNSANISAVSELEAMVNPQVLVDDEQVIHRALVDHEGNFIFGYDLMVEPLAATKQFKVTVRPLDPAFEQRLRARNVSAALSAATPQRVNTFPRSADEQLIDDGDAFSLDLLVNATTGIKIVDIVKLSFDRSRLWDAPTTNQQARDFTLDNVELAVRDYKLMVNRKLVGGGRPTRGVSGALLWFYVQNKGRFIFSLTPRVGYNFQKIGVIEENRISFVFDGNYYEWTSSAPILGNGGTWNLWVLYDQDYIPDFSVAAEAPLRPVNNQRGHPSLPSRLTAIQESNIGAWSGPFQTSANEQSNSEPFMRNARVLVGAADRMENLMPGRN
;
A
#
# COMPACT_ATOMS: atom_id res chain seq x y z
N MET A 1 44.57 1.85 -39.01
CA MET A 1 43.46 2.75 -39.42
C MET A 1 42.33 1.84 -39.88
N ARG A 2 41.09 1.81 -39.38
CA ARG A 2 40.29 2.65 -38.49
C ARG A 2 39.39 1.71 -37.65
N ASN A 3 39.22 2.06 -36.38
CA ASN A 3 38.23 1.50 -35.47
C ASN A 3 36.84 2.04 -35.84
N PHE A 4 35.78 1.24 -35.69
CA PHE A 4 34.42 1.75 -35.57
C PHE A 4 33.69 0.98 -34.47
N LEU A 5 33.65 1.59 -33.28
CA LEU A 5 32.75 1.26 -32.19
C LEU A 5 31.32 1.65 -32.60
N GLY A 6 30.37 0.73 -32.44
CA GLY A 6 28.93 1.02 -32.47
C GLY A 6 28.36 0.78 -31.08
N THR A 7 28.08 1.85 -30.35
CA THR A 7 27.54 1.88 -28.99
C THR A 7 26.07 1.47 -29.00
N ILE A 8 25.73 0.36 -28.34
CA ILE A 8 24.32 0.02 -28.04
C ILE A 8 23.96 0.69 -26.73
N LEU A 9 23.21 1.80 -26.82
CA LEU A 9 22.63 2.50 -25.69
C LEU A 9 21.29 1.84 -25.33
N ALA A 10 21.33 0.91 -24.37
CA ALA A 10 20.11 0.35 -23.78
C ALA A 10 19.64 1.25 -22.63
N CYS A 11 18.69 2.15 -22.92
CA CYS A 11 17.97 2.90 -21.91
C CYS A 11 17.00 1.97 -21.17
N ALA A 12 17.40 1.48 -20.01
CA ALA A 12 16.50 0.83 -19.06
C ALA A 12 15.72 1.91 -18.30
N LEU A 13 14.44 2.08 -18.65
CA LEU A 13 13.50 2.92 -17.91
C LEU A 13 13.24 2.29 -16.54
N LEU A 14 13.62 3.00 -15.48
CA LEU A 14 13.49 2.59 -14.09
C LEU A 14 12.08 2.94 -13.59
N VAL A 15 11.34 1.90 -13.23
CA VAL A 15 9.98 1.95 -12.68
C VAL A 15 10.03 2.40 -11.22
N THR A 16 9.52 3.60 -10.90
CA THR A 16 9.42 4.12 -9.54
C THR A 16 7.96 4.32 -9.20
N SER A 17 7.48 3.73 -8.11
CA SER A 17 6.22 4.21 -7.54
C SER A 17 6.24 4.30 -6.02
N ALA A 18 5.54 5.30 -5.51
CA ALA A 18 5.49 5.59 -4.09
C ALA A 18 4.49 4.64 -3.42
N TYR A 19 4.77 4.25 -2.18
CA TYR A 19 3.75 3.72 -1.27
C TYR A 19 3.20 4.91 -0.47
N ALA A 20 1.87 5.02 -0.39
CA ALA A 20 1.21 5.97 0.50
C ALA A 20 1.42 5.56 1.96
N GLN A 21 1.79 6.51 2.82
CA GLN A 21 1.98 6.29 4.25
C GLN A 21 0.61 6.15 4.93
N GLN A 22 0.30 4.96 5.43
CA GLN A 22 -0.94 4.67 6.17
C GLN A 22 -0.74 4.98 7.66
N ARG A 23 -1.54 5.88 8.23
CA ARG A 23 -1.55 6.20 9.66
C ARG A 23 -2.68 5.39 10.31
N SER A 24 -2.39 4.64 11.36
CA SER A 24 -3.31 3.63 11.90
C SER A 24 -4.60 4.19 12.55
N ASP A 25 -4.60 5.45 12.98
CA ASP A 25 -5.78 6.11 13.56
C ASP A 25 -6.59 6.94 12.55
N GLU A 26 -6.04 7.21 11.37
CA GLU A 26 -6.66 8.03 10.33
C GLU A 26 -6.64 7.22 9.03
N ARG A 27 -7.80 6.69 8.60
CA ARG A 27 -7.99 5.95 7.33
C ARG A 27 -7.76 6.80 6.07
N GLN A 28 -7.02 7.90 6.20
CA GLN A 28 -6.58 8.74 5.11
C GLN A 28 -5.30 8.16 4.50
N MET A 29 -5.31 7.92 3.19
CA MET A 29 -4.11 7.56 2.43
C MET A 29 -3.72 8.74 1.56
N VAL A 30 -2.50 9.24 1.71
CA VAL A 30 -1.99 10.37 0.91
C VAL A 30 -0.96 9.88 -0.10
N VAL A 31 -1.21 10.20 -1.37
CA VAL A 31 -0.35 9.95 -2.51
C VAL A 31 0.27 11.27 -2.97
N PRO A 32 1.60 11.43 -2.93
CA PRO A 32 2.26 12.56 -3.57
C PRO A 32 2.18 12.41 -5.09
N LEU A 33 1.88 13.50 -5.78
CA LEU A 33 1.98 13.64 -7.23
C LEU A 33 3.28 14.36 -7.60
N ARG A 34 3.56 14.49 -8.90
CA ARG A 34 4.62 15.39 -9.40
C ARG A 34 4.43 16.82 -8.90
N ASP A 35 3.20 17.33 -9.02
CA ASP A 35 2.81 18.69 -8.62
C ASP A 35 1.50 18.66 -7.81
N GLY A 36 1.59 18.25 -6.55
CA GLY A 36 0.47 18.24 -5.60
C GLY A 36 0.29 16.90 -4.88
N PHE A 37 -0.89 16.68 -4.34
CA PHE A 37 -1.23 15.55 -3.49
C PHE A 37 -2.65 15.08 -3.74
N VAL A 38 -2.87 13.77 -3.64
CA VAL A 38 -4.19 13.14 -3.60
C VAL A 38 -4.36 12.47 -2.24
N ALA A 39 -5.48 12.68 -1.58
CA ALA A 39 -5.87 11.96 -0.40
C ALA A 39 -7.11 11.10 -0.69
N PHE A 40 -7.13 9.91 -0.13
CA PHE A 40 -8.27 8.99 -0.16
C PHE A 40 -8.79 8.74 1.24
N ARG A 41 -10.10 8.70 1.40
CA ARG A 41 -10.78 8.31 2.64
C ARG A 41 -11.96 7.43 2.32
N LEU A 42 -11.96 6.21 2.86
CA LEU A 42 -13.04 5.26 2.68
C LEU A 42 -14.10 5.47 3.77
N GLU A 43 -15.36 5.59 3.38
CA GLU A 43 -16.51 5.77 4.28
C GLU A 43 -17.65 4.82 3.89
N ALA A 44 -18.32 4.25 4.88
CA ALA A 44 -19.58 3.54 4.67
C ALA A 44 -20.77 4.47 4.95
N VAL A 45 -21.53 4.79 3.89
CA VAL A 45 -22.64 5.74 3.93
C VAL A 45 -23.97 5.02 3.69
N ARG A 46 -25.01 5.38 4.44
CA ARG A 46 -26.35 4.83 4.23
C ARG A 46 -27.14 5.65 3.21
N ALA A 47 -27.94 5.00 2.37
CA ALA A 47 -28.95 5.71 1.58
C ALA A 47 -29.91 6.49 2.50
N VAL A 48 -30.14 7.76 2.16
CA VAL A 48 -31.00 8.68 2.92
C VAL A 48 -32.44 8.12 2.98
N GLY A 49 -32.97 7.92 4.19
CA GLY A 49 -34.38 7.53 4.42
C GLY A 49 -34.63 6.36 5.38
N ALA A 50 -33.60 5.67 5.86
CA ALA A 50 -33.78 4.52 6.73
C ALA A 50 -33.51 4.87 8.21
N LEU A 51 -34.50 4.63 9.09
CA LEU A 51 -34.50 4.98 10.51
C LEU A 51 -33.31 4.32 11.27
N GLY A 52 -32.70 5.08 12.17
CA GLY A 52 -31.49 4.70 12.93
C GLY A 52 -31.80 3.88 14.17
N ASN A 53 -31.52 2.58 14.11
CA ASN A 53 -31.45 1.70 15.28
C ASN A 53 -29.97 1.35 15.55
N SER A 54 -29.60 1.08 16.81
CA SER A 54 -28.22 0.78 17.24
C SER A 54 -27.57 -0.39 16.49
N ALA A 55 -28.35 -1.40 16.09
CA ALA A 55 -27.90 -2.52 15.25
C ALA A 55 -27.34 -2.07 13.89
N ASN A 56 -27.74 -0.90 13.39
CA ASN A 56 -27.29 -0.38 12.09
C ASN A 56 -25.93 0.33 12.18
N ILE A 57 -25.56 0.88 13.34
CA ILE A 57 -24.24 1.52 13.54
C ILE A 57 -23.16 0.44 13.53
N SER A 58 -23.41 -0.69 14.20
CA SER A 58 -22.53 -1.85 14.16
C SER A 58 -22.32 -2.38 12.74
N ALA A 59 -23.37 -2.44 11.91
CA ALA A 59 -23.27 -2.91 10.53
C ALA A 59 -22.41 -2.02 9.62
N VAL A 60 -22.42 -0.69 9.85
CA VAL A 60 -21.56 0.27 9.11
C VAL A 60 -20.10 0.06 9.52
N SER A 61 -19.81 0.02 10.83
CA SER A 61 -18.45 -0.21 11.33
C SER A 61 -17.90 -1.58 10.96
N GLU A 62 -18.73 -2.62 10.97
CA GLU A 62 -18.36 -3.96 10.50
C GLU A 62 -18.00 -3.94 9.02
N LEU A 63 -18.82 -3.32 8.17
CA LEU A 63 -18.56 -3.26 6.74
C LEU A 63 -17.24 -2.53 6.42
N GLU A 64 -16.94 -1.45 7.12
CA GLU A 64 -15.67 -0.76 6.98
C GLU A 64 -14.49 -1.56 7.52
N ALA A 65 -14.67 -2.31 8.61
CA ALA A 65 -13.62 -3.18 9.16
C ALA A 65 -13.34 -4.40 8.26
N MET A 66 -14.29 -4.79 7.42
CA MET A 66 -14.15 -5.92 6.49
C MET A 66 -13.36 -5.57 5.23
N VAL A 67 -13.11 -4.29 4.97
CA VAL A 67 -12.43 -3.82 3.75
C VAL A 67 -11.14 -3.10 4.11
N ASN A 68 -10.04 -3.54 3.51
CA ASN A 68 -8.74 -2.92 3.62
C ASN A 68 -8.40 -2.17 2.32
N PRO A 69 -8.37 -0.82 2.33
CA PRO A 69 -8.02 -0.04 1.15
C PRO A 69 -6.51 -0.09 0.88
N GLN A 70 -6.14 -0.24 -0.38
CA GLN A 70 -4.77 -0.21 -0.88
C GLN A 70 -4.64 0.82 -1.99
N VAL A 71 -3.47 1.45 -2.07
CA VAL A 71 -3.13 2.42 -3.12
C VAL A 71 -1.75 2.11 -3.65
N LEU A 72 -1.65 1.96 -4.96
CA LEU A 72 -0.41 1.80 -5.68
C LEU A 72 -0.38 2.79 -6.82
N VAL A 73 0.71 3.54 -6.97
CA VAL A 73 0.92 4.37 -8.17
C VAL A 73 1.69 3.53 -9.19
N ASP A 74 1.69 3.83 -10.49
CA ASP A 74 2.62 3.26 -11.47
C ASP A 74 3.59 4.33 -12.01
N ASP A 75 4.33 4.00 -13.08
CA ASP A 75 5.32 4.92 -13.65
C ASP A 75 4.68 6.03 -14.46
N GLU A 76 3.54 5.71 -15.06
CA GLU A 76 2.65 6.61 -15.77
C GLU A 76 1.87 7.53 -14.81
N GLN A 77 2.12 7.43 -13.50
CA GLN A 77 1.45 8.20 -12.44
C GLN A 77 -0.06 7.90 -12.35
N VAL A 78 -0.49 6.74 -12.84
CA VAL A 78 -1.83 6.22 -12.58
C VAL A 78 -1.88 5.70 -11.16
N ILE A 79 -2.90 6.10 -10.42
CA ILE A 79 -3.14 5.62 -9.06
C ILE A 79 -4.13 4.47 -9.13
N HIS A 80 -3.66 3.25 -8.90
CA HIS A 80 -4.48 2.08 -8.72
C HIS A 80 -4.99 2.00 -7.28
N ARG A 81 -6.31 2.16 -7.12
CA ARG A 81 -7.02 2.00 -5.85
C ARG A 81 -7.67 0.64 -5.82
N ALA A 82 -7.39 -0.16 -4.79
CA ALA A 82 -7.98 -1.48 -4.61
C ALA A 82 -8.55 -1.62 -3.19
N LEU A 83 -9.69 -2.29 -3.10
CA LEU A 83 -10.34 -2.73 -1.87
C LEU A 83 -10.18 -4.24 -1.78
N VAL A 84 -9.53 -4.71 -0.73
CA VAL A 84 -9.40 -6.14 -0.43
C VAL A 84 -10.11 -6.47 0.87
N ASP A 85 -10.52 -7.72 1.07
CA ASP A 85 -11.02 -8.17 2.37
C ASP A 85 -9.87 -8.49 3.33
N HIS A 86 -10.23 -8.89 4.55
CA HIS A 86 -9.27 -9.27 5.59
C HIS A 86 -8.48 -10.56 5.27
N GLU A 87 -8.93 -11.37 4.30
CA GLU A 87 -8.20 -12.53 3.78
C GLU A 87 -7.32 -12.15 2.57
N GLY A 88 -7.30 -10.86 2.21
CA GLY A 88 -6.59 -10.32 1.06
C GLY A 88 -7.32 -10.51 -0.27
N ASN A 89 -8.52 -11.09 -0.29
CA ASN A 89 -9.26 -11.29 -1.53
C ASN A 89 -9.71 -9.95 -2.10
N PHE A 90 -9.61 -9.82 -3.41
CA PHE A 90 -9.98 -8.59 -4.09
C PHE A 90 -11.52 -8.39 -4.09
N ILE A 91 -11.98 -7.22 -3.64
CA ILE A 91 -13.40 -6.86 -3.60
C ILE A 91 -13.75 -5.92 -4.75
N PHE A 92 -13.06 -4.78 -4.87
CA PHE A 92 -13.32 -3.72 -5.85
C PHE A 92 -12.05 -2.93 -6.17
N GLY A 93 -11.91 -2.35 -7.36
CA GLY A 93 -10.84 -1.36 -7.61
C GLY A 93 -11.06 -0.53 -8.86
N TYR A 94 -10.25 0.50 -8.99
CA TYR A 94 -10.29 1.46 -10.08
C TYR A 94 -8.94 2.14 -10.27
N ASP A 95 -8.76 2.73 -11.44
CA ASP A 95 -7.63 3.59 -11.76
C ASP A 95 -8.06 5.06 -11.64
N LEU A 96 -7.21 5.87 -11.02
CA LEU A 96 -7.36 7.32 -10.95
C LEU A 96 -6.18 7.98 -11.66
N MET A 97 -6.48 8.74 -12.71
CA MET A 97 -5.51 9.61 -13.37
C MET A 97 -5.73 11.04 -12.88
N VAL A 98 -4.65 11.70 -12.47
CA VAL A 98 -4.67 13.09 -12.02
C VAL A 98 -3.60 13.88 -12.74
N GLU A 99 -4.01 14.91 -13.46
CA GLU A 99 -3.14 15.87 -14.11
C GLU A 99 -3.27 17.24 -13.42
N PRO A 100 -2.23 17.71 -12.70
CA PRO A 100 -2.25 19.02 -12.08
C PRO A 100 -2.14 20.15 -13.11
N LEU A 101 -3.04 21.13 -13.04
CA LEU A 101 -3.08 22.34 -13.86
C LEU A 101 -2.67 23.54 -13.01
N ALA A 102 -1.36 23.69 -12.76
CA ALA A 102 -0.83 24.69 -11.84
C ALA A 102 -1.20 26.14 -12.21
N ALA A 103 -1.34 26.45 -13.50
CA ALA A 103 -1.71 27.78 -13.98
C ALA A 103 -3.12 28.21 -13.54
N THR A 104 -4.06 27.26 -13.42
CA THR A 104 -5.44 27.51 -13.01
C THR A 104 -5.71 27.08 -11.57
N LYS A 105 -4.74 26.45 -10.89
CA LYS A 105 -4.91 25.80 -9.59
C LYS A 105 -6.04 24.77 -9.59
N GLN A 106 -6.08 23.96 -10.64
CA GLN A 106 -7.07 22.90 -10.79
C GLN A 106 -6.37 21.56 -11.02
N PHE A 107 -7.13 20.48 -10.90
CA PHE A 107 -6.75 19.13 -11.23
C PHE A 107 -7.71 18.60 -12.27
N LYS A 108 -7.16 18.07 -13.36
CA LYS A 108 -7.93 17.29 -14.31
C LYS A 108 -7.90 15.83 -13.87
N VAL A 109 -9.07 15.27 -13.61
CA VAL A 109 -9.23 13.96 -12.98
C VAL A 109 -10.05 13.03 -13.87
N THR A 110 -9.57 11.81 -14.04
CA THR A 110 -10.26 10.75 -14.78
C THR A 110 -10.27 9.47 -13.98
N VAL A 111 -11.46 8.91 -13.74
CA VAL A 111 -11.64 7.62 -13.08
C VAL A 111 -11.89 6.56 -14.14
N ARG A 112 -11.14 5.47 -14.13
CA ARG A 112 -11.23 4.39 -15.11
C ARG A 112 -11.47 3.04 -14.42
N PRO A 113 -11.98 2.05 -15.16
CA PRO A 113 -11.89 0.68 -14.70
C PRO A 113 -10.45 0.33 -14.37
N LEU A 114 -10.24 -0.53 -13.36
CA LEU A 114 -8.93 -1.01 -12.98
C LEU A 114 -8.22 -1.62 -14.19
N ASP A 115 -6.94 -1.28 -14.38
CA ASP A 115 -6.14 -1.84 -15.46
C ASP A 115 -6.10 -3.38 -15.39
N PRO A 116 -6.44 -4.11 -16.47
CA PRO A 116 -6.48 -5.58 -16.46
C PRO A 116 -5.13 -6.23 -16.17
N ALA A 117 -4.01 -5.62 -16.58
CA ALA A 117 -2.69 -6.17 -16.29
C ALA A 117 -2.32 -5.98 -14.81
N PHE A 118 -2.71 -4.86 -14.21
CA PHE A 118 -2.63 -4.65 -12.77
C PHE A 118 -3.54 -5.61 -11.99
N GLU A 119 -4.79 -5.80 -12.43
CA GLU A 119 -5.72 -6.79 -11.88
C GLU A 119 -5.11 -8.20 -11.91
N GLN A 120 -4.52 -8.61 -13.04
CA GLN A 120 -3.87 -9.90 -13.18
C GLN A 120 -2.67 -10.04 -12.24
N ARG A 121 -1.87 -8.98 -12.07
CA ARG A 121 -0.75 -8.94 -11.11
C ARG A 121 -1.23 -9.03 -9.67
N LEU A 122 -2.33 -8.38 -9.31
CA LEU A 122 -2.95 -8.49 -7.99
C LEU A 122 -3.48 -9.91 -7.75
N ARG A 123 -4.19 -10.50 -8.72
CA ARG A 123 -4.65 -11.89 -8.63
C ARG A 123 -3.50 -12.88 -8.49
N ALA A 124 -2.43 -12.70 -9.26
CA ALA A 124 -1.26 -13.56 -9.19
C ALA A 124 -0.55 -13.52 -7.82
N ARG A 125 -0.79 -12.48 -7.02
CA ARG A 125 -0.30 -12.38 -5.63
C ARG A 125 -1.21 -13.12 -4.63
N ASN A 126 -2.49 -13.31 -4.95
CA ASN A 126 -3.48 -13.98 -4.10
C ASN A 126 -3.61 -15.47 -4.48
N VAL A 127 -2.87 -16.33 -3.76
CA VAL A 127 -2.78 -17.78 -4.02
C VAL A 127 -4.13 -18.50 -3.87
N SER A 128 -5.05 -18.00 -3.04
CA SER A 128 -6.41 -18.53 -2.86
C SER A 128 -7.28 -18.46 -4.13
N ALA A 129 -7.16 -17.38 -4.90
CA ALA A 129 -7.89 -17.17 -6.15
C ALA A 129 -7.32 -18.03 -7.30
N ALA A 130 -6.02 -18.33 -7.28
CA ALA A 130 -5.35 -19.15 -8.29
C ALA A 130 -5.64 -20.66 -8.14
N LEU A 131 -5.87 -21.14 -6.91
CA LEU A 131 -6.26 -22.53 -6.62
C LEU A 131 -7.75 -22.80 -6.86
N SER A 132 -8.60 -21.76 -6.78
CA SER A 132 -10.01 -21.82 -7.18
C SER A 132 -10.17 -21.66 -8.69
N ALA A 133 -9.50 -22.51 -9.47
CA ALA A 133 -9.56 -22.55 -10.93
C ALA A 133 -10.93 -22.94 -11.51
N ALA A 134 -11.98 -23.04 -10.68
CA ALA A 134 -13.31 -23.45 -11.11
C ALA A 134 -14.14 -22.31 -11.73
N THR A 135 -13.82 -21.05 -11.45
CA THR A 135 -14.48 -19.92 -12.13
C THR A 135 -13.59 -18.66 -12.07
N PRO A 136 -13.25 -18.01 -13.19
CA PRO A 136 -12.59 -16.70 -13.15
C PRO A 136 -13.56 -15.69 -12.55
N GLN A 137 -13.44 -15.45 -11.25
CA GLN A 137 -14.21 -14.41 -10.57
C GLN A 137 -13.65 -13.07 -11.06
N ARG A 138 -14.38 -12.46 -12.02
CA ARG A 138 -14.08 -11.12 -12.50
C ARG A 138 -14.04 -10.18 -11.30
N VAL A 139 -12.99 -9.39 -11.24
CA VAL A 139 -12.78 -8.39 -10.22
C VAL A 139 -13.82 -7.31 -10.46
N ASN A 140 -14.49 -6.86 -9.40
CA ASN A 140 -15.40 -5.76 -9.54
C ASN A 140 -14.62 -4.48 -9.77
N THR A 141 -15.00 -3.76 -10.81
CA THR A 141 -14.44 -2.46 -11.19
C THR A 141 -15.57 -1.63 -11.78
N PHE A 142 -15.33 -0.35 -12.02
CA PHE A 142 -16.25 0.44 -12.82
C PHE A 142 -16.45 -0.18 -14.21
N PRO A 143 -17.68 -0.15 -14.76
CA PRO A 143 -17.97 -0.74 -16.06
C PRO A 143 -17.42 0.08 -17.23
N ARG A 144 -17.18 1.37 -17.02
CA ARG A 144 -16.64 2.31 -18.00
C ARG A 144 -15.85 3.42 -17.29
N SER A 145 -15.02 4.13 -18.04
CA SER A 145 -14.38 5.34 -17.54
C SER A 145 -15.42 6.43 -17.33
N ALA A 146 -15.23 7.22 -16.27
CA ALA A 146 -15.93 8.47 -16.08
C ALA A 146 -15.36 9.53 -17.04
N ASP A 147 -16.19 10.51 -17.38
CA ASP A 147 -15.72 11.69 -18.11
C ASP A 147 -14.70 12.47 -17.28
N GLU A 148 -13.82 13.19 -17.97
CA GLU A 148 -12.80 14.02 -17.33
C GLU A 148 -13.48 15.14 -16.53
N GLN A 149 -13.02 15.35 -15.29
CA GLN A 149 -13.54 16.37 -14.39
C GLN A 149 -12.44 17.35 -14.02
N LEU A 150 -12.79 18.63 -13.91
CA LEU A 150 -11.93 19.65 -13.33
C LEU A 150 -12.32 19.84 -11.87
N ILE A 151 -11.35 19.66 -10.97
CA ILE A 151 -11.50 19.80 -9.53
C ILE A 151 -10.60 20.94 -9.07
N ASP A 152 -11.13 21.87 -8.29
CA ASP A 152 -10.35 23.00 -7.78
C ASP A 152 -9.37 22.57 -6.67
N ASP A 153 -8.29 23.34 -6.48
CA ASP A 153 -7.31 23.10 -5.43
C ASP A 153 -7.95 23.11 -4.03
N GLY A 154 -7.83 21.98 -3.33
CA GLY A 154 -8.37 21.76 -1.99
C GLY A 154 -9.78 21.16 -1.97
N ASP A 155 -10.39 20.90 -3.13
CA ASP A 155 -11.71 20.29 -3.22
C ASP A 155 -11.66 18.76 -3.24
N ALA A 156 -12.82 18.15 -2.98
CA ALA A 156 -13.00 16.72 -2.94
C ALA A 156 -14.21 16.27 -3.75
N PHE A 157 -14.15 15.06 -4.27
CA PHE A 157 -15.27 14.36 -4.88
C PHE A 157 -15.43 12.96 -4.28
N SER A 158 -16.59 12.35 -4.48
CA SER A 158 -16.93 11.04 -3.91
C SER A 158 -17.21 10.02 -4.99
N LEU A 159 -16.77 8.79 -4.76
CA LEU A 159 -16.99 7.64 -5.63
C LEU A 159 -17.76 6.56 -4.90
N ASP A 160 -18.96 6.27 -5.39
CA ASP A 160 -19.77 5.13 -4.94
C ASP A 160 -19.16 3.83 -5.50
N LEU A 161 -18.58 2.99 -4.63
CA LEU A 161 -17.84 1.80 -5.05
C LEU A 161 -18.69 0.53 -4.98
N LEU A 162 -19.26 0.27 -3.79
CA LEU A 162 -20.00 -0.95 -3.49
C LEU A 162 -21.31 -0.59 -2.82
N VAL A 163 -22.34 -1.39 -3.07
CA VAL A 163 -23.60 -1.31 -2.32
C VAL A 163 -23.96 -2.68 -1.79
N ASN A 164 -24.35 -2.73 -0.52
CA ASN A 164 -25.01 -3.89 0.04
C ASN A 164 -26.48 -3.84 -0.38
N ALA A 165 -26.89 -4.73 -1.28
CA ALA A 165 -28.26 -4.74 -1.82
C ALA A 165 -29.33 -4.99 -0.75
N THR A 166 -28.97 -5.59 0.39
CA THR A 166 -29.92 -5.90 1.48
C THR A 166 -30.08 -4.73 2.43
N THR A 167 -28.98 -4.04 2.78
CA THR A 167 -29.00 -2.96 3.78
C THR A 167 -29.07 -1.56 3.16
N GLY A 168 -28.77 -1.43 1.87
CA GLY A 168 -28.63 -0.15 1.18
C GLY A 168 -27.42 0.68 1.63
N ILE A 169 -26.53 0.09 2.44
CA ILE A 169 -25.26 0.73 2.83
C ILE A 169 -24.34 0.71 1.62
N LYS A 170 -23.75 1.85 1.33
CA LYS A 170 -22.75 2.05 0.28
C LYS A 170 -21.36 2.17 0.91
N ILE A 171 -20.35 1.66 0.23
CA ILE A 171 -18.96 2.00 0.47
C ILE A 171 -18.60 3.08 -0.54
N VAL A 172 -18.17 4.22 -0.03
CA VAL A 172 -17.84 5.42 -0.77
C VAL A 172 -16.37 5.75 -0.53
N ASP A 173 -15.65 6.11 -1.59
CA ASP A 173 -14.28 6.60 -1.49
C ASP A 173 -14.30 8.10 -1.78
N ILE A 174 -13.92 8.90 -0.79
CA ILE A 174 -13.80 10.34 -0.93
C ILE A 174 -12.36 10.65 -1.34
N VAL A 175 -12.20 11.39 -2.42
CA VAL A 175 -10.91 11.73 -3.03
C VAL A 175 -10.73 13.25 -2.98
N LYS A 176 -9.66 13.73 -2.34
CA LYS A 176 -9.34 15.16 -2.20
C LYS A 176 -8.01 15.48 -2.84
N LEU A 177 -7.95 16.58 -3.56
CA LEU A 177 -6.76 17.00 -4.31
C LEU A 177 -6.29 18.35 -3.83
N SER A 178 -4.98 18.53 -3.73
CA SER A 178 -4.41 19.81 -3.33
C SER A 178 -2.97 19.98 -3.79
N PHE A 179 -2.59 21.18 -4.20
CA PHE A 179 -1.18 21.54 -4.40
C PHE A 179 -0.44 21.69 -3.07
N ASP A 180 -1.18 21.94 -1.98
CA ASP A 180 -0.67 22.06 -0.63
C ASP A 180 -1.18 20.92 0.26
N ARG A 181 -0.27 20.08 0.76
CA ARG A 181 -0.59 19.00 1.69
C ARG A 181 -1.36 19.50 2.92
N SER A 182 -1.17 20.76 3.32
CA SER A 182 -1.83 21.38 4.47
C SER A 182 -3.35 21.56 4.28
N ARG A 183 -3.84 21.49 3.05
CA ARG A 183 -5.27 21.63 2.72
C ARG A 183 -6.00 20.29 2.61
N LEU A 184 -5.32 19.16 2.79
CA LEU A 184 -5.96 17.84 2.87
C LEU A 184 -6.75 17.69 4.19
N TRP A 185 -7.60 16.65 4.34
CA TRP A 185 -8.46 16.52 5.53
C TRP A 185 -7.69 16.52 6.85
N ASP A 186 -6.62 15.72 6.90
CA ASP A 186 -5.73 15.62 8.06
C ASP A 186 -4.31 16.07 7.64
N ALA A 187 -4.21 17.25 7.02
CA ALA A 187 -2.99 18.01 7.26
C ALA A 187 -2.79 18.09 8.77
N PRO A 188 -1.59 17.81 9.31
CA PRO A 188 -1.40 17.88 10.76
C PRO A 188 -1.88 19.25 11.21
N THR A 189 -3.08 19.30 11.82
CA THR A 189 -3.57 20.52 12.43
C THR A 189 -2.51 20.88 13.43
N THR A 190 -2.01 22.10 13.32
CA THR A 190 -1.00 22.74 14.17
C THR A 190 -1.40 22.80 15.66
N ASN A 191 -2.48 22.12 16.05
CA ASN A 191 -2.81 21.76 17.42
C ASN A 191 -1.92 20.65 18.00
N GLN A 192 -0.94 20.12 17.25
CA GLN A 192 0.25 19.60 17.91
C GLN A 192 1.01 20.80 18.47
N GLN A 193 0.88 21.01 19.78
CA GLN A 193 1.70 21.95 20.53
C GLN A 193 3.15 21.84 20.03
N ALA A 194 3.77 22.98 19.71
CA ALA A 194 5.15 23.00 19.24
C ALA A 194 5.99 22.13 20.18
N ARG A 195 6.56 21.06 19.62
CA ARG A 195 7.37 20.09 20.37
C ARG A 195 8.82 20.37 20.06
N ASP A 196 9.66 20.18 21.06
CA ASP A 196 11.09 20.28 20.87
C ASP A 196 11.56 19.27 19.83
N PHE A 197 12.49 19.69 18.98
CA PHE A 197 13.17 18.79 18.07
C PHE A 197 14.04 17.83 18.89
N THR A 198 13.80 16.54 18.73
CA THR A 198 14.56 15.49 19.41
C THR A 198 15.11 14.50 18.39
N LEU A 199 16.06 13.66 18.81
CA LEU A 199 16.57 12.57 17.97
C LEU A 199 15.46 11.58 17.53
N ASP A 200 14.34 11.52 18.27
CA ASP A 200 13.16 10.74 17.89
C ASP A 200 12.47 11.25 16.61
N ASN A 201 12.82 12.45 16.14
CA ASN A 201 12.28 13.07 14.94
C ASN A 201 13.23 13.00 13.74
N VAL A 202 14.45 12.49 13.92
CA VAL A 202 15.42 12.36 12.84
C VAL A 202 15.01 11.22 11.92
N GLU A 203 14.80 11.55 10.65
CA GLU A 203 14.42 10.60 9.62
C GLU A 203 15.60 9.72 9.19
N LEU A 204 15.37 8.42 9.17
CA LEU A 204 16.21 7.41 8.55
C LEU A 204 15.65 7.09 7.18
N ALA A 205 16.50 6.84 6.18
CA ALA A 205 16.06 6.47 4.85
C ALA A 205 16.89 5.32 4.28
N VAL A 206 16.24 4.34 3.68
CA VAL A 206 16.92 3.26 2.95
C VAL A 206 16.34 3.20 1.55
N ARG A 207 17.18 3.40 0.54
CA ARG A 207 16.88 3.40 -0.91
C ARG A 207 17.62 2.28 -1.64
N ASP A 208 17.02 1.71 -2.69
CA ASP A 208 17.58 0.63 -3.56
C ASP A 208 18.39 -0.42 -2.81
N TYR A 209 17.75 -1.03 -1.83
CA TYR A 209 18.47 -1.71 -0.78
C TYR A 209 18.92 -3.12 -1.16
N LYS A 210 19.90 -3.63 -0.41
CA LYS A 210 20.24 -5.05 -0.35
C LYS A 210 20.26 -5.49 1.10
N LEU A 211 19.45 -6.50 1.42
CA LEU A 211 19.38 -7.13 2.72
C LEU A 211 20.07 -8.50 2.67
N MET A 212 21.08 -8.67 3.50
CA MET A 212 21.88 -9.87 3.62
C MET A 212 21.80 -10.44 5.03
N VAL A 213 21.74 -11.76 5.12
CA VAL A 213 21.85 -12.52 6.37
C VAL A 213 22.99 -13.51 6.20
N ASN A 214 23.98 -13.44 7.09
CA ASN A 214 25.21 -14.23 7.01
C ASN A 214 25.87 -14.15 5.61
N ARG A 215 25.96 -12.94 5.05
CA ARG A 215 26.48 -12.63 3.70
C ARG A 215 25.69 -13.25 2.54
N LYS A 216 24.53 -13.86 2.80
CA LYS A 216 23.62 -14.34 1.76
C LYS A 216 22.54 -13.29 1.52
N LEU A 217 22.35 -12.88 0.26
CA LEU A 217 21.26 -12.00 -0.13
C LEU A 217 19.90 -12.68 0.15
N VAL A 218 19.07 -12.04 0.96
CA VAL A 218 17.72 -12.53 1.30
C VAL A 218 16.61 -11.64 0.76
N GLY A 219 16.89 -10.35 0.50
CA GLY A 219 15.94 -9.42 -0.08
C GLY A 219 16.64 -8.21 -0.71
N GLY A 220 15.98 -7.57 -1.67
CA GLY A 220 16.58 -6.46 -2.44
C GLY A 220 17.49 -6.95 -3.58
N GLY A 221 18.42 -6.10 -4.03
CA GLY A 221 19.35 -6.43 -5.13
C GLY A 221 18.86 -6.07 -6.54
N ARG A 222 17.60 -5.63 -6.66
CA ARG A 222 17.07 -4.88 -7.80
C ARG A 222 16.75 -3.46 -7.30
N PRO A 223 16.65 -2.46 -8.20
CA PRO A 223 16.09 -1.16 -7.84
C PRO A 223 14.79 -1.40 -7.08
N THR A 224 14.78 -0.98 -5.81
CA THR A 224 13.69 -1.20 -4.88
C THR A 224 13.40 0.16 -4.26
N ARG A 225 12.11 0.51 -4.16
CA ARG A 225 11.76 1.82 -3.59
C ARG A 225 12.29 1.93 -2.19
N GLY A 226 12.69 3.15 -1.87
CA GLY A 226 13.13 3.43 -0.53
C GLY A 226 11.97 3.51 0.45
N VAL A 227 12.32 3.33 1.72
CA VAL A 227 11.45 3.61 2.86
C VAL A 227 12.15 4.67 3.71
N SER A 228 11.37 5.57 4.31
CA SER A 228 11.91 6.59 5.19
C SER A 228 10.95 6.94 6.32
N GLY A 229 11.52 7.28 7.48
CA GLY A 229 10.79 7.60 8.71
C GLY A 229 11.71 7.58 9.93
N ALA A 230 11.20 7.99 11.09
CA ALA A 230 11.97 7.96 12.35
C ALA A 230 12.25 6.54 12.88
N LEU A 231 11.50 5.56 12.38
CA LEU A 231 11.68 4.14 12.58
C LEU A 231 11.75 3.48 11.21
N LEU A 232 12.77 2.66 10.99
CA LEU A 232 12.79 1.72 9.86
C LEU A 232 12.50 0.33 10.39
N TRP A 233 11.99 -0.55 9.54
CA TRP A 233 11.87 -1.95 9.89
C TRP A 233 12.00 -2.83 8.66
N PHE A 234 12.46 -4.06 8.90
CA PHE A 234 12.30 -5.13 7.94
C PHE A 234 11.80 -6.38 8.64
N TYR A 235 11.19 -7.26 7.87
CA TYR A 235 10.82 -8.58 8.29
C TYR A 235 11.45 -9.60 7.34
N VAL A 236 11.98 -10.70 7.89
CA VAL A 236 12.50 -11.84 7.13
C VAL A 236 11.75 -13.09 7.55
N GLN A 237 11.25 -13.85 6.57
CA GLN A 237 10.49 -15.08 6.83
C GLN A 237 11.29 -16.05 7.71
N ASN A 238 10.64 -16.56 8.76
CA ASN A 238 11.22 -17.45 9.77
C ASN A 238 12.33 -16.82 10.63
N LYS A 239 12.55 -15.51 10.51
CA LYS A 239 13.47 -14.75 11.37
C LYS A 239 12.75 -13.69 12.18
N GLY A 240 11.60 -13.20 11.73
CA GLY A 240 10.77 -12.20 12.45
C GLY A 240 11.01 -10.77 11.96
N ARG A 241 10.43 -9.79 12.65
CA ARG A 241 10.56 -8.36 12.33
C ARG A 241 11.62 -7.70 13.21
N PHE A 242 12.46 -6.89 12.60
CA PHE A 242 13.43 -6.04 13.27
C PHE A 242 13.06 -4.59 13.02
N ILE A 243 12.95 -3.82 14.10
CA ILE A 243 12.60 -2.39 14.08
C ILE A 243 13.82 -1.61 14.57
N PHE A 244 14.15 -0.52 13.88
CA PHE A 244 15.36 0.27 14.06
C PHE A 244 15.02 1.68 14.52
N SER A 245 15.78 2.19 15.50
CA SER A 245 15.64 3.56 15.98
C SER A 245 16.98 4.14 16.45
N LEU A 246 17.15 5.46 16.35
CA LEU A 246 18.34 6.17 16.84
C LEU A 246 18.38 6.32 18.37
N THR A 247 17.22 6.18 19.00
CA THR A 247 17.02 6.38 20.43
C THR A 247 16.36 5.13 21.03
N PRO A 248 16.58 4.86 22.33
CA PRO A 248 15.78 3.84 23.01
C PRO A 248 14.32 4.32 23.09
N ARG A 249 13.37 3.40 22.87
CA ARG A 249 11.93 3.69 23.00
C ARG A 249 11.43 3.15 24.35
N VAL A 250 11.09 4.05 25.26
CA VAL A 250 10.56 3.69 26.59
C VAL A 250 9.33 2.80 26.44
N GLY A 251 9.22 1.76 27.28
CA GLY A 251 8.15 0.75 27.19
C GLY A 251 8.48 -0.42 26.25
N TYR A 252 9.53 -0.32 25.42
CA TYR A 252 9.94 -1.35 24.48
C TYR A 252 11.36 -1.85 24.75
N ASN A 253 11.61 -3.13 24.49
CA ASN A 253 12.91 -3.76 24.76
C ASN A 253 13.91 -3.56 23.59
N PHE A 254 14.16 -2.31 23.23
CA PHE A 254 15.17 -1.96 22.24
C PHE A 254 16.57 -2.25 22.78
N GLN A 255 17.39 -2.93 21.98
CA GLN A 255 18.77 -3.26 22.31
C GLN A 255 19.72 -2.46 21.43
N LYS A 256 20.75 -1.85 22.02
CA LYS A 256 21.77 -1.08 21.29
C LYS A 256 22.80 -2.01 20.65
N ILE A 257 22.38 -2.73 19.62
CA ILE A 257 23.18 -3.78 18.96
C ILE A 257 23.43 -3.52 17.48
N GLY A 258 22.85 -2.46 16.92
CA GLY A 258 23.05 -2.07 15.53
C GLY A 258 24.02 -0.92 15.36
N VAL A 259 24.57 -0.83 14.16
CA VAL A 259 25.46 0.25 13.72
C VAL A 259 25.00 0.72 12.35
N ILE A 260 24.87 2.03 12.18
CA ILE A 260 24.82 2.67 10.86
C ILE A 260 26.25 3.07 10.51
N GLU A 261 26.69 2.76 9.30
CA GLU A 261 27.93 3.23 8.70
C GLU A 261 27.60 3.76 7.30
N GLU A 262 27.50 5.09 7.17
CA GLU A 262 27.11 5.77 5.94
C GLU A 262 25.76 5.28 5.39
N ASN A 263 25.81 4.34 4.45
CA ASN A 263 24.68 3.74 3.75
C ASN A 263 24.40 2.30 4.19
N ARG A 264 24.98 1.82 5.29
CA ARG A 264 24.85 0.43 5.77
C ARG A 264 24.35 0.39 7.20
N ILE A 265 23.31 -0.41 7.46
CA ILE A 265 22.96 -0.89 8.79
C ILE A 265 23.54 -2.29 8.96
N SER A 266 24.20 -2.57 10.09
CA SER A 266 24.67 -3.91 10.45
C SER A 266 24.42 -4.22 11.93
N PHE A 267 24.15 -5.49 12.24
CA PHE A 267 23.97 -5.97 13.61
C PHE A 267 24.11 -7.49 13.71
N VAL A 268 24.34 -8.01 14.92
CA VAL A 268 24.31 -9.44 15.21
C VAL A 268 23.14 -9.73 16.13
N PHE A 269 22.30 -10.69 15.75
CA PHE A 269 21.19 -11.16 16.58
C PHE A 269 21.04 -12.67 16.47
N ASP A 270 20.93 -13.34 17.62
CA ASP A 270 20.83 -14.80 17.70
C ASP A 270 21.90 -15.53 16.86
N GLY A 271 23.16 -15.10 17.00
CA GLY A 271 24.31 -15.64 16.26
C GLY A 271 24.32 -15.37 14.74
N ASN A 272 23.34 -14.67 14.20
CA ASN A 272 23.26 -14.32 12.78
C ASN A 272 23.71 -12.87 12.55
N TYR A 273 24.53 -12.66 11.53
CA TYR A 273 24.95 -11.33 11.08
C TYR A 273 23.97 -10.80 10.03
N TYR A 274 23.38 -9.64 10.29
CA TYR A 274 22.47 -8.94 9.39
C TYR A 274 23.14 -7.71 8.82
N GLU A 275 22.93 -7.48 7.52
CA GLU A 275 23.43 -6.29 6.82
C GLU A 275 22.38 -5.76 5.86
N TRP A 276 22.01 -4.49 6.02
CA TRP A 276 21.06 -3.78 5.18
C TRP A 276 21.73 -2.55 4.57
N THR A 277 22.05 -2.63 3.28
CA THR A 277 22.74 -1.57 2.54
C THR A 277 21.77 -0.78 1.67
N SER A 278 22.02 0.52 1.53
CA SER A 278 21.27 1.46 0.71
C SER A 278 22.16 2.07 -0.39
N SER A 279 21.55 2.56 -1.47
CA SER A 279 22.24 3.36 -2.50
C SER A 279 22.65 4.77 -2.05
N ALA A 280 22.10 5.28 -0.94
CA ALA A 280 22.37 6.60 -0.40
C ALA A 280 22.64 6.54 1.11
N PRO A 281 23.22 7.58 1.73
CA PRO A 281 23.39 7.66 3.17
C PRO A 281 22.06 7.42 3.91
N ILE A 282 22.10 6.62 4.97
CA ILE A 282 20.90 6.26 5.75
C ILE A 282 20.44 7.42 6.63
N LEU A 283 21.39 8.25 7.04
CA LEU A 283 21.17 9.53 7.71
C LEU A 283 21.69 10.66 6.83
N GLY A 284 21.01 11.81 6.85
CA GLY A 284 21.20 12.89 5.87
C GLY A 284 22.65 13.19 5.47
N ASN A 285 23.56 13.33 6.45
CA ASN A 285 24.97 13.65 6.20
C ASN A 285 25.91 12.44 6.31
N GLY A 286 25.38 11.22 6.40
CA GLY A 286 26.18 10.01 6.57
C GLY A 286 26.73 9.84 8.00
N GLY A 287 27.88 9.17 8.10
CA GLY A 287 28.60 8.92 9.35
C GLY A 287 28.33 7.56 10.00
N THR A 288 29.01 7.33 11.13
CA THR A 288 28.89 6.10 11.93
C THR A 288 28.13 6.35 13.22
N TRP A 289 27.01 5.63 13.40
CA TRP A 289 26.09 5.86 14.51
C TRP A 289 25.66 4.54 15.14
N ASN A 290 25.44 4.55 16.46
CA ASN A 290 24.79 3.42 17.12
C ASN A 290 23.31 3.39 16.77
N LEU A 291 22.75 2.19 16.65
CA LEU A 291 21.37 1.94 16.31
C LEU A 291 20.74 0.98 17.33
N TRP A 292 19.55 1.34 17.78
CA TRP A 292 18.74 0.50 18.64
C TRP A 292 17.87 -0.41 17.80
N VAL A 293 17.84 -1.70 18.13
CA VAL A 293 17.11 -2.74 17.42
C VAL A 293 16.12 -3.38 18.37
N LEU A 294 14.85 -3.39 18.00
CA LEU A 294 13.81 -4.18 18.65
C LEU A 294 13.52 -5.41 17.78
N TYR A 295 13.52 -6.57 18.42
CA TYR A 295 13.07 -7.80 17.80
C TYR A 295 11.61 -8.06 18.14
N ASP A 296 10.79 -8.20 17.11
CA ASP A 296 9.37 -8.53 17.22
C ASP A 296 9.14 -9.91 16.60
N GLN A 297 9.14 -10.92 17.46
CA GLN A 297 8.97 -12.33 17.09
C GLN A 297 7.51 -12.65 16.72
N ASP A 298 6.56 -11.97 17.33
CA ASP A 298 5.13 -12.23 17.17
C ASP A 298 4.57 -11.62 15.88
N TYR A 299 5.32 -10.71 15.25
CA TYR A 299 4.93 -10.15 13.97
C TYR A 299 4.95 -11.20 12.88
N ILE A 300 3.76 -11.68 12.56
CA ILE A 300 3.49 -12.48 11.39
C ILE A 300 2.87 -11.51 10.38
N PRO A 301 3.64 -11.04 9.38
CA PRO A 301 3.01 -10.29 8.32
C PRO A 301 2.01 -11.21 7.64
N ASP A 302 0.89 -10.64 7.24
CA ASP A 302 -0.05 -11.39 6.44
C ASP A 302 0.55 -11.64 5.05
N PHE A 303 1.17 -12.81 4.89
CA PHE A 303 1.77 -13.26 3.65
C PHE A 303 0.81 -14.08 2.79
N SER A 304 -0.48 -14.08 3.08
CA SER A 304 -1.47 -14.45 2.07
C SER A 304 -1.32 -13.61 0.78
N VAL A 305 -0.66 -12.44 0.90
CA VAL A 305 -0.17 -11.57 -0.18
C VAL A 305 1.22 -11.98 -0.75
N ALA A 306 1.83 -13.08 -0.29
CA ALA A 306 3.15 -13.49 -0.76
C ALA A 306 3.49 -14.99 -0.82
N ALA A 307 2.65 -15.99 -0.42
CA ALA A 307 2.64 -17.45 -0.81
C ALA A 307 3.04 -18.61 0.19
N GLU A 308 2.11 -19.51 0.50
CA GLU A 308 2.32 -20.95 0.82
C GLU A 308 3.24 -21.43 1.97
N ALA A 309 2.62 -22.15 2.91
CA ALA A 309 3.19 -23.27 3.67
C ALA A 309 2.26 -24.50 3.53
N PRO A 310 2.75 -25.73 3.73
CA PRO A 310 2.13 -26.96 3.25
C PRO A 310 0.96 -27.47 4.10
N LEU A 311 0.09 -28.23 3.45
CA LEU A 311 -1.12 -28.87 3.97
C LEU A 311 -0.85 -29.81 5.15
N ARG A 312 -1.52 -29.56 6.28
CA ARG A 312 -1.95 -30.59 7.24
C ARG A 312 -3.43 -30.36 7.60
N PRO A 313 -4.20 -31.42 7.85
CA PRO A 313 -5.66 -31.37 7.78
C PRO A 313 -6.24 -30.60 8.96
N VAL A 314 -7.03 -29.56 8.66
CA VAL A 314 -7.82 -28.85 9.66
C VAL A 314 -9.12 -29.61 9.88
N ASN A 315 -9.29 -30.06 11.12
CA ASN A 315 -10.53 -30.51 11.69
C ASN A 315 -11.47 -29.30 11.83
N ASN A 316 -12.68 -29.41 11.30
CA ASN A 316 -13.69 -28.36 11.30
C ASN A 316 -14.06 -27.94 12.73
N GLN A 317 -14.05 -26.63 13.00
CA GLN A 317 -15.11 -25.85 13.68
C GLN A 317 -14.54 -24.60 14.38
N ARG A 318 -14.78 -23.43 13.78
CA ARG A 318 -15.23 -22.16 14.41
C ARG A 318 -15.40 -21.11 13.30
N GLY A 319 -16.64 -20.67 13.09
CA GLY A 319 -17.02 -19.77 12.00
C GLY A 319 -16.56 -18.34 12.21
N HIS A 320 -15.77 -17.81 11.27
CA HIS A 320 -15.62 -16.37 11.04
C HIS A 320 -16.82 -15.85 10.24
N PRO A 321 -17.24 -14.58 10.43
CA PRO A 321 -18.28 -13.99 9.62
C PRO A 321 -17.75 -13.80 8.18
N SER A 322 -18.15 -14.70 7.29
CA SER A 322 -17.97 -14.52 5.85
C SER A 322 -18.59 -13.21 5.40
N LEU A 323 -17.99 -12.53 4.42
CA LEU A 323 -18.61 -11.42 3.68
C LEU A 323 -20.10 -11.73 3.45
N PRO A 324 -21.04 -10.84 3.81
CA PRO A 324 -22.42 -11.05 3.45
C PRO A 324 -22.44 -11.23 1.93
N SER A 325 -23.06 -12.31 1.45
CA SER A 325 -23.00 -12.79 0.06
C SER A 325 -23.66 -11.86 -0.98
N ARG A 326 -23.70 -10.55 -0.71
CA ARG A 326 -24.54 -9.54 -1.38
C ARG A 326 -23.93 -8.14 -1.42
N LEU A 327 -22.60 -7.99 -1.28
CA LEU A 327 -21.94 -6.77 -1.76
C LEU A 327 -21.79 -6.88 -3.26
N THR A 328 -22.41 -5.97 -3.99
CA THR A 328 -22.34 -5.90 -5.44
C THR A 328 -21.67 -4.60 -5.83
N ALA A 329 -20.80 -4.67 -6.84
CA ALA A 329 -20.35 -3.50 -7.58
C ALA A 329 -21.57 -2.67 -7.97
N ILE A 330 -21.50 -1.36 -7.77
CA ILE A 330 -22.56 -0.50 -8.28
C ILE A 330 -22.41 -0.49 -9.80
N GLN A 331 -23.29 -1.27 -10.45
CA GLN A 331 -23.27 -1.50 -11.90
C GLN A 331 -23.77 -0.26 -12.68
N GLU A 332 -24.46 0.64 -11.99
CA GLU A 332 -24.91 1.94 -12.47
C GLU A 332 -24.50 3.01 -11.45
N SER A 333 -23.31 3.59 -11.63
CA SER A 333 -23.06 4.89 -11.03
C SER A 333 -24.00 5.88 -11.72
N ASN A 334 -24.61 6.77 -10.93
CA ASN A 334 -25.44 7.88 -11.39
C ASN A 334 -24.53 8.94 -12.06
N ILE A 335 -23.80 8.53 -13.09
CA ILE A 335 -22.97 9.34 -13.98
C ILE A 335 -23.76 9.39 -15.29
N GLY A 336 -24.18 10.59 -15.69
CA GLY A 336 -25.11 10.91 -16.78
C GLY A 336 -25.20 9.90 -17.94
N ALA A 337 -26.44 9.66 -18.35
CA ALA A 337 -26.88 8.64 -19.30
C ALA A 337 -26.26 8.76 -20.72
N TRP A 338 -26.23 7.63 -21.44
CA TRP A 338 -26.78 7.38 -22.81
C TRP A 338 -26.07 6.18 -23.50
N SER A 339 -26.81 5.47 -24.36
CA SER A 339 -26.63 4.08 -24.84
C SER A 339 -26.21 3.93 -26.33
N GLY A 340 -25.41 2.90 -26.67
CA GLY A 340 -25.13 2.42 -28.05
C GLY A 340 -24.15 1.21 -28.11
N PRO A 341 -24.12 0.36 -29.18
CA PRO A 341 -23.89 -1.10 -29.06
C PRO A 341 -22.48 -1.67 -29.38
N PHE A 342 -22.27 -2.89 -28.83
CA PHE A 342 -21.28 -3.98 -29.01
C PHE A 342 -20.27 -4.01 -30.19
N GLN A 343 -19.04 -4.51 -29.94
CA GLN A 343 -18.54 -5.86 -30.36
C GLN A 343 -17.09 -6.19 -29.89
N THR A 344 -16.80 -7.49 -29.85
CA THR A 344 -15.75 -8.25 -29.14
C THR A 344 -14.59 -8.77 -30.01
N SER A 345 -13.40 -9.03 -29.43
CA SER A 345 -12.52 -10.24 -29.58
C SER A 345 -11.09 -9.96 -29.05
N ALA A 346 -10.55 -10.66 -28.04
CA ALA A 346 -9.82 -11.97 -28.05
C ALA A 346 -8.44 -11.91 -28.76
N ASN A 347 -7.33 -12.54 -28.37
CA ASN A 347 -6.75 -13.22 -27.20
C ASN A 347 -5.38 -13.72 -27.72
N GLU A 348 -4.26 -13.60 -27.03
CA GLU A 348 -3.11 -14.51 -27.27
C GLU A 348 -2.11 -14.50 -26.10
N GLN A 349 -1.71 -15.71 -25.72
CA GLN A 349 -1.06 -16.06 -24.45
C GLN A 349 0.25 -16.77 -24.79
N SER A 350 1.34 -16.43 -24.10
CA SER A 350 2.65 -17.08 -24.27
C SER A 350 3.28 -17.42 -22.91
N ASN A 351 3.75 -18.67 -22.81
CA ASN A 351 4.26 -19.36 -21.62
C ASN A 351 5.75 -19.07 -21.33
N SER A 352 6.15 -19.08 -20.05
CA SER A 352 7.50 -19.53 -19.64
C SER A 352 7.59 -19.98 -18.16
N GLU A 353 8.56 -20.87 -17.90
CA GLU A 353 8.78 -21.81 -16.76
C GLU A 353 9.41 -21.22 -15.45
N PRO A 354 9.49 -21.96 -14.31
CA PRO A 354 9.57 -21.39 -12.96
C PRO A 354 10.99 -21.24 -12.36
N PHE A 355 11.23 -20.13 -11.64
CA PHE A 355 12.45 -19.82 -10.88
C PHE A 355 12.33 -20.15 -9.37
N MET A 356 13.46 -20.49 -8.73
CA MET A 356 13.59 -20.89 -7.32
C MET A 356 13.06 -19.84 -6.30
N ARG A 357 12.34 -20.31 -5.26
CA ARG A 357 11.66 -19.49 -4.24
C ARG A 357 12.65 -18.77 -3.30
N ASN A 358 12.79 -17.46 -3.46
CA ASN A 358 13.54 -16.58 -2.54
C ASN A 358 12.82 -16.48 -1.18
N ALA A 359 13.59 -16.34 -0.09
CA ALA A 359 13.05 -16.04 1.23
C ALA A 359 12.26 -14.72 1.18
N ARG A 360 11.14 -14.68 1.90
CA ARG A 360 10.22 -13.55 1.85
C ARG A 360 10.70 -12.42 2.74
N VAL A 361 10.81 -11.22 2.19
CA VAL A 361 11.27 -10.03 2.90
C VAL A 361 10.27 -8.90 2.71
N LEU A 362 9.94 -8.21 3.80
CA LEU A 362 9.16 -6.97 3.80
C LEU A 362 10.00 -5.88 4.43
N VAL A 363 9.84 -4.65 3.96
CA VAL A 363 10.48 -3.46 4.54
C VAL A 363 9.44 -2.37 4.69
N GLY A 364 9.63 -1.50 5.68
CA GLY A 364 8.75 -0.36 5.89
C GLY A 364 9.39 0.67 6.80
N ALA A 365 8.63 1.73 7.05
CA ALA A 365 8.99 2.79 7.97
C ALA A 365 7.76 3.28 8.74
N ALA A 366 8.00 3.96 9.86
CA ALA A 366 6.99 4.65 10.64
C ALA A 366 7.61 5.81 11.40
N ASP A 367 6.78 6.77 11.82
CA ASP A 367 7.24 7.90 12.64
C ASP A 367 7.18 7.60 14.14
N ARG A 368 6.36 6.62 14.55
CA ARG A 368 6.13 6.28 15.96
C ARG A 368 5.86 4.79 16.17
N MET A 369 6.10 4.31 17.38
CA MET A 369 5.96 2.88 17.73
C MET A 369 4.50 2.42 17.70
N GLU A 370 3.55 3.28 18.04
CA GLU A 370 2.13 2.96 18.10
C GLU A 370 1.58 2.58 16.71
N ASN A 371 2.16 3.13 15.64
CA ASN A 371 1.83 2.78 14.27
C ASN A 371 2.30 1.36 13.88
N LEU A 372 3.33 0.83 14.57
CA LEU A 372 3.89 -0.50 14.29
C LEU A 372 3.36 -1.58 15.23
N MET A 373 2.93 -1.19 16.43
CA MET A 373 2.49 -2.09 17.51
C MET A 373 1.28 -1.50 18.26
N PRO A 374 0.11 -1.38 17.62
CA PRO A 374 -1.08 -0.83 18.26
C PRO A 374 -1.51 -1.69 19.46
N GLY A 375 -1.71 -1.05 20.62
CA GLY A 375 -2.27 -1.69 21.82
C GLY A 375 -1.28 -2.37 22.78
N ARG A 376 0.04 -2.24 22.57
CA ARG A 376 1.07 -2.64 23.55
C ARG A 376 1.78 -1.38 24.09
N ASN A 377 1.37 -0.94 25.29
CA ASN A 377 2.07 0.05 26.11
C ASN A 377 2.72 -0.62 27.31
#